data_AF-A0A8H4TMZ3-F1
#
_entry.id   AF-A0A8H4TMZ3-F1
#
_cell.length_a   1.000
_cell.length_b   1.000
_cell.length_c   1.000
_cell.angle_alpha   90.00
_cell.angle_beta   90.00
_cell.angle_gamma   90.00
#
_symmetry.space_group_name_H-M   'P 1'
#
loop_
_entity.id
_entity.type
_entity.pdbx_description
1 polymer ?
#
loop_
_entity_poly.entity_id
_entity_poly.type
_entity_poly.pdbx_seq_one_letter_code
_entity_poly.pdbx_strand_id
1 'polypeptide(L)'
;MSFSSSEDRESHDRLLNKEYGPLDQEESWDEDDKHPLRRKKSNHGKILGYLSLVCNVVLGLLCLWLWLRSRSPLPPWPNTLYSPAQSAVDYELITFNSDFPEDHSGKTAYYGASPKAEKAWTKLMDPYLVKISGKEAAGLSRPTSQISKDPDYYITSLDVYHQLHCLNDIRKMEVVND
;
A
#
# COMPACT_ATOMS: atom_id res chain seq x y z
N MET A 1 -67.74 -27.10 -86.94
CA MET A 1 -66.91 -25.92 -86.59
C MET A 1 -67.89 -24.94 -85.96
N SER A 2 -67.85 -24.60 -84.69
CA SER A 2 -66.70 -24.39 -83.79
C SER A 2 -67.06 -24.83 -82.36
N PHE A 3 -66.06 -25.42 -81.72
CA PHE A 3 -65.99 -25.87 -80.34
C PHE A 3 -65.48 -24.71 -79.46
N SER A 4 -65.70 -24.79 -78.14
CA SER A 4 -65.29 -23.84 -77.10
C SER A 4 -66.20 -22.60 -76.99
N SER A 5 -66.80 -22.27 -75.85
CA SER A 5 -66.18 -22.18 -74.53
C SER A 5 -67.16 -22.49 -73.40
N SER A 6 -67.00 -23.66 -72.78
CA SER A 6 -67.50 -23.94 -71.43
C SER A 6 -66.43 -23.69 -70.36
N GLU A 7 -65.16 -23.57 -70.76
CA GLU A 7 -64.02 -23.36 -69.86
C GLU A 7 -63.95 -21.93 -69.29
N ASP A 8 -64.45 -20.91 -70.02
CA ASP A 8 -64.38 -19.52 -69.53
C ASP A 8 -65.35 -19.25 -68.38
N ARG A 9 -66.50 -19.94 -68.33
CA ARG A 9 -67.49 -19.80 -67.24
C ARG A 9 -66.98 -20.42 -65.93
N GLU A 10 -66.29 -21.56 -66.02
CA GLU A 10 -65.71 -22.21 -64.85
C GLU A 10 -64.55 -21.39 -64.27
N SER A 11 -63.78 -20.66 -65.10
CA SER A 11 -62.73 -19.77 -64.61
C SER A 11 -63.27 -18.55 -63.86
N HIS A 12 -64.39 -17.99 -64.32
CA HIS A 12 -65.00 -16.81 -63.73
C HIS A 12 -65.62 -17.11 -62.35
N ASP A 13 -66.30 -18.25 -62.22
CA ASP A 13 -66.88 -18.69 -60.94
C ASP A 13 -65.80 -19.11 -59.93
N ARG A 14 -64.64 -19.58 -60.39
CA ARG A 14 -63.50 -19.93 -59.53
C ARG A 14 -62.76 -18.71 -59.00
N LEU A 15 -62.76 -17.59 -59.72
CA LEU A 15 -62.14 -16.34 -59.28
C LEU A 15 -63.01 -15.62 -58.24
N LEU A 16 -64.34 -15.66 -58.37
CA LEU A 16 -65.26 -15.06 -57.39
C LEU A 16 -65.32 -15.85 -56.07
N ASN A 17 -65.14 -17.17 -56.10
CA ASN A 17 -65.10 -18.00 -54.88
C ASN A 17 -63.74 -17.99 -54.16
N LYS A 18 -62.66 -17.47 -54.78
CA LYS A 18 -61.34 -17.42 -54.15
C LYS A 18 -61.12 -16.15 -53.31
N GLU A 19 -61.95 -15.12 -53.48
CA GLU A 19 -61.70 -13.79 -52.92
C GLU A 19 -62.74 -13.32 -51.87
N TYR A 20 -63.74 -14.13 -51.52
CA TYR A 20 -64.67 -13.80 -50.43
C TYR A 20 -65.01 -15.04 -49.58
N GLY A 21 -64.01 -15.51 -48.81
CA GLY A 21 -64.27 -16.36 -47.65
C GLY A 21 -64.82 -15.50 -46.49
N PRO A 22 -65.75 -16.02 -45.67
CA PRO A 22 -66.30 -15.26 -44.53
C PRO A 22 -65.19 -14.72 -43.61
N LEU A 23 -65.19 -13.39 -43.41
CA LEU A 23 -64.39 -12.69 -42.42
C LEU A 23 -65.06 -12.84 -41.05
N ASP A 24 -64.95 -14.02 -40.46
CA ASP A 24 -65.32 -14.29 -39.06
C ASP A 24 -64.40 -15.35 -38.43
N GLN A 25 -63.10 -15.18 -38.61
CA GLN A 25 -62.14 -15.61 -37.60
C GLN A 25 -61.60 -14.34 -36.95
N GLU A 26 -62.03 -14.09 -35.71
CA GLU A 26 -61.21 -13.29 -34.79
C GLU A 26 -59.82 -13.93 -34.79
N GLU A 27 -58.90 -13.27 -35.49
CA GLU A 27 -57.48 -13.58 -35.45
C GLU A 27 -57.03 -13.26 -34.03
N SER A 28 -57.12 -14.27 -33.17
CA SER A 28 -56.59 -14.28 -31.81
C SER A 28 -55.07 -14.13 -31.91
N TRP A 29 -54.60 -12.89 -31.84
CA TRP A 29 -53.18 -12.53 -31.79
C TRP A 29 -52.49 -12.93 -30.47
N ASP A 30 -53.12 -13.76 -29.64
CA ASP A 30 -52.65 -14.03 -28.28
C ASP A 30 -51.88 -15.35 -28.08
N GLU A 31 -51.64 -16.16 -29.12
CA GLU A 31 -50.94 -17.45 -28.94
C GLU A 31 -49.90 -17.82 -30.01
N ASP A 32 -48.99 -16.91 -30.37
CA ASP A 32 -47.74 -17.30 -31.08
C ASP A 32 -46.45 -16.65 -30.52
N ASP A 33 -46.40 -16.44 -29.20
CA ASP A 33 -45.20 -15.98 -28.49
C ASP A 33 -44.77 -16.94 -27.35
N LYS A 34 -45.06 -18.24 -27.51
CA LYS A 34 -44.60 -19.29 -26.57
C LYS A 34 -43.55 -20.18 -27.23
N HIS A 35 -42.53 -19.59 -27.85
CA HIS A 35 -41.22 -20.24 -27.85
C HIS A 35 -40.61 -20.01 -26.46
N PRO A 36 -40.56 -20.99 -25.54
CA PRO A 36 -39.66 -20.87 -24.42
C PRO A 36 -38.27 -20.85 -25.03
N LEU A 37 -37.67 -19.66 -25.12
CA LEU A 37 -36.23 -19.53 -25.25
C LEU A 37 -35.67 -20.33 -24.08
N ARG A 38 -35.32 -21.59 -24.35
CA ARG A 38 -34.74 -22.52 -23.39
C ARG A 38 -33.34 -21.98 -23.12
N ARG A 39 -33.29 -20.92 -22.31
CA ARG A 39 -32.08 -20.23 -21.90
C ARG A 39 -31.32 -21.27 -21.09
N LYS A 40 -30.40 -21.98 -21.77
CA LYS A 40 -29.48 -22.93 -21.16
C LYS A 40 -28.82 -22.18 -20.00
N LYS A 41 -29.24 -22.47 -18.76
CA LYS A 41 -28.67 -21.80 -17.58
C LYS A 41 -27.19 -22.12 -17.60
N SER A 42 -26.40 -21.13 -17.99
CA SER A 42 -24.97 -21.28 -18.17
C SER A 42 -24.33 -21.41 -16.80
N ASN A 43 -23.82 -22.61 -16.48
CA ASN A 43 -23.08 -22.86 -15.24
C ASN A 43 -21.84 -21.97 -15.13
N HIS A 44 -21.37 -21.39 -16.25
CA HIS A 44 -20.29 -20.42 -16.27
C HIS A 44 -20.60 -19.18 -15.43
N GLY A 45 -21.86 -18.73 -15.32
CA GLY A 45 -22.20 -17.58 -14.47
C GLY A 45 -21.97 -17.83 -12.97
N LYS A 46 -22.23 -19.06 -12.50
CA LYS A 46 -21.94 -19.46 -11.12
C LYS A 46 -20.44 -19.59 -10.89
N ILE A 47 -19.73 -20.21 -11.82
CA ILE A 47 -18.26 -20.35 -11.77
C ILE A 47 -17.59 -18.97 -11.74
N LEU A 48 -18.03 -18.04 -12.58
CA LEU A 48 -17.53 -16.66 -12.60
C LEU A 48 -17.82 -15.93 -11.28
N GLY A 49 -19.00 -16.15 -10.69
CA GLY A 49 -19.37 -15.61 -9.38
C GLY A 49 -18.48 -16.16 -8.24
N TYR A 50 -18.24 -17.47 -8.20
CA TYR A 50 -17.33 -18.08 -7.21
C TYR A 50 -15.90 -17.59 -7.38
N LEU A 51 -15.41 -17.46 -8.63
CA LEU A 51 -14.08 -16.94 -8.91
C LEU A 51 -13.92 -15.49 -8.44
N SER A 52 -14.94 -14.65 -8.69
CA SER A 52 -14.97 -13.27 -8.21
C SER A 52 -14.97 -13.20 -6.68
N LEU A 53 -15.79 -14.02 -6.02
CA LEU A 53 -15.86 -14.09 -4.55
C LEU A 53 -14.49 -14.47 -3.96
N VAL A 54 -13.85 -15.52 -4.49
CA VAL A 54 -12.53 -15.97 -4.04
C VAL A 54 -11.48 -14.86 -4.26
N CYS A 55 -11.48 -14.21 -5.42
CA CYS A 55 -10.57 -13.10 -5.70
C CYS A 55 -10.72 -11.96 -4.69
N ASN A 56 -11.97 -11.56 -4.35
CA ASN A 56 -12.23 -10.52 -3.36
C ASN A 56 -11.82 -10.93 -1.95
N VAL A 57 -12.05 -12.19 -1.55
CA VAL A 57 -11.60 -12.70 -0.24
C VAL A 57 -10.06 -12.68 -0.16
N VAL A 58 -9.37 -13.14 -1.20
CA VAL A 58 -7.90 -13.11 -1.26
C VAL A 58 -7.37 -11.69 -1.22
N LEU A 59 -7.97 -10.76 -1.98
CA LEU A 59 -7.62 -9.33 -1.94
C LEU A 59 -7.87 -8.72 -0.56
N GLY A 60 -8.99 -9.04 0.08
CA GLY A 60 -9.31 -8.56 1.43
C GLY A 60 -8.32 -9.08 2.49
N LEU A 61 -7.96 -10.37 2.42
CA LEU A 61 -6.96 -10.96 3.30
C LEU A 61 -5.57 -10.37 3.05
N LEU A 62 -5.19 -10.12 1.79
CA LEU A 62 -3.94 -9.47 1.44
C LEU A 62 -3.89 -8.02 1.95
N CYS A 63 -4.97 -7.25 1.77
CA CYS A 63 -5.07 -5.89 2.30
C CYS A 63 -5.02 -5.87 3.82
N LEU A 64 -5.70 -6.80 4.51
CA LEU A 64 -5.64 -6.95 5.96
C LEU A 64 -4.23 -7.31 6.42
N TRP A 65 -3.55 -8.26 5.74
CA TRP A 65 -2.17 -8.63 6.03
C TRP A 65 -1.20 -7.47 5.83
N LEU A 66 -1.33 -6.73 4.73
CA LEU A 66 -0.54 -5.52 4.48
C LEU A 66 -0.82 -4.45 5.53
N TRP A 67 -2.06 -4.24 5.93
CA TRP A 67 -2.43 -3.28 6.96
C TRP A 67 -1.88 -3.64 8.34
N LEU A 68 -1.96 -4.93 8.72
CA LEU A 68 -1.35 -5.43 9.96
C LEU A 68 0.18 -5.34 9.92
N ARG A 69 0.80 -5.54 8.75
CA ARG A 69 2.25 -5.35 8.55
C ARG A 69 2.65 -3.88 8.61
N SER A 70 1.85 -2.98 8.06
CA SER A 70 2.07 -1.53 8.10
C SER A 70 1.84 -0.92 9.48
N ARG A 71 1.24 -1.67 10.42
CA ARG A 71 1.17 -1.32 11.85
C ARG A 71 2.45 -1.70 12.62
N SER A 72 3.57 -1.93 11.96
CA SER A 72 4.85 -1.98 12.68
C SER A 72 5.03 -0.66 13.43
N PRO A 73 5.22 -0.66 14.77
CA PRO A 73 5.38 0.55 15.58
C PRO A 73 6.67 1.32 15.27
N LEU A 74 7.51 0.76 14.39
CA LEU A 74 8.77 1.33 13.97
C LEU A 74 8.50 2.38 12.88
N PRO A 75 8.97 3.63 13.04
CA PRO A 75 8.88 4.63 11.98
C PRO A 75 9.52 4.08 10.69
N PRO A 76 9.00 4.45 9.51
CA PRO A 76 9.33 3.84 8.23
C PRO A 76 10.69 4.33 7.73
N TRP A 77 11.77 4.04 8.45
CA TRP A 77 13.11 4.21 7.92
C TRP A 77 13.44 2.93 7.17
N PRO A 78 13.46 2.93 5.82
CA PRO A 78 14.01 1.79 5.12
C PRO A 78 15.46 1.63 5.60
N ASN A 79 15.84 0.40 5.96
CA ASN A 79 17.23 0.02 6.26
C ASN A 79 18.07 0.17 4.98
N THR A 80 18.31 1.40 4.52
CA THR A 80 18.98 1.69 3.24
C THR A 80 20.49 1.63 3.36
N LEU A 81 21.03 1.75 4.57
CA LEU A 81 22.47 1.75 4.82
C LEU A 81 22.82 0.69 5.88
N TYR A 82 23.83 -0.13 5.57
CA TYR A 82 24.39 -1.05 6.54
C TYR A 82 25.03 -0.28 7.70
N SER A 83 24.70 -0.68 8.93
CA SER A 83 25.38 -0.26 10.14
C SER A 83 25.57 -1.47 11.05
N PRO A 84 26.78 -1.72 11.60
CA PRO A 84 27.00 -2.76 12.60
C PRO A 84 26.14 -2.56 13.86
N ALA A 85 25.76 -1.32 14.17
CA ALA A 85 24.94 -0.96 15.32
C ALA A 85 23.43 -1.07 15.06
N GLN A 86 23.00 -1.52 13.88
CA GLN A 86 21.57 -1.54 13.50
C GLN A 86 20.72 -2.36 14.47
N SER A 87 21.26 -3.47 14.99
CA SER A 87 20.56 -4.34 15.94
C SER A 87 20.46 -3.76 17.35
N ALA A 88 21.16 -2.65 17.64
CA ALA A 88 21.11 -1.97 18.92
C ALA A 88 20.06 -0.84 18.97
N VAL A 89 19.33 -0.62 17.87
CA VAL A 89 18.31 0.43 17.79
C VAL A 89 16.97 -0.10 18.30
N ASP A 90 16.54 0.46 19.43
CA ASP A 90 15.22 0.24 20.00
C ASP A 90 14.39 1.54 19.93
N TYR A 91 13.10 1.42 19.63
CA TYR A 91 12.19 2.56 19.53
C TYR A 91 11.19 2.54 20.67
N GLU A 92 11.09 3.66 21.37
CA GLU A 92 10.15 3.88 22.46
C GLU A 92 9.24 5.07 22.19
N LEU A 93 7.99 4.95 22.62
CA LEU A 93 7.06 6.07 22.63
C LEU A 93 7.31 6.86 23.91
N ILE A 94 7.96 8.02 23.77
CA ILE A 94 8.22 8.95 24.87
C ILE A 94 7.60 10.31 24.60
N THR A 95 7.20 11.00 25.66
CA THR A 95 6.84 12.41 25.61
C THR A 95 8.10 13.23 25.84
N PHE A 96 8.49 14.06 24.88
CA PHE A 96 9.66 14.93 25.03
C PHE A 96 9.35 16.09 25.96
N ASN A 97 10.32 16.45 26.80
CA ASN A 97 10.26 17.68 27.55
C ASN A 97 10.59 18.86 26.64
N SER A 98 9.66 19.81 26.59
CA SER A 98 9.70 21.08 25.87
C SER A 98 9.86 22.24 26.86
N ASP A 99 10.70 23.22 26.50
CA ASP A 99 10.84 24.49 27.24
C ASP A 99 9.77 25.52 26.82
N PHE A 100 8.78 25.12 26.01
CA PHE A 100 7.65 25.98 25.68
C PHE A 100 6.77 26.20 26.94
N PRO A 101 6.31 27.44 27.18
CA PRO A 101 5.52 27.77 28.38
C PRO A 101 4.25 26.94 28.52
N GLU A 102 3.66 26.51 27.41
CA GLU A 102 2.40 25.77 27.35
C GLU A 102 2.54 24.30 27.78
N ASP A 103 3.75 23.73 27.67
CA ASP A 103 4.00 22.30 27.88
C ASP A 103 4.49 21.98 29.31
N HIS A 104 4.86 23.01 30.10
CA HIS A 104 5.27 22.97 31.52
C HIS A 104 6.20 21.82 31.96
N SER A 105 6.89 21.16 31.03
CA SER A 105 7.66 19.93 31.30
C SER A 105 9.04 20.20 31.94
N GLY A 106 9.43 21.48 32.00
CA GLY A 106 10.64 21.95 32.65
C GLY A 106 11.92 21.74 31.83
N LYS A 107 12.99 22.41 32.27
CA LYS A 107 14.30 22.35 31.61
C LYS A 107 14.94 20.98 31.76
N THR A 108 15.42 20.42 30.66
CA THR A 108 16.16 19.15 30.66
C THR A 108 17.53 19.30 31.34
N ALA A 109 18.14 18.19 31.71
CA ALA A 109 19.51 18.19 32.24
C ALA A 109 20.57 18.69 31.24
N TYR A 110 20.22 18.83 29.97
CA TYR A 110 21.09 19.25 28.87
C TYR A 110 20.97 20.75 28.54
N TYR A 111 20.08 21.46 29.25
CA TYR A 111 19.78 22.86 29.00
C TYR A 111 20.85 23.82 29.57
N GLY A 112 21.15 24.89 28.81
CA GLY A 112 22.10 25.94 29.21
C GLY A 112 23.53 25.43 29.35
N ALA A 113 24.41 26.21 29.99
CA ALA A 113 25.83 25.86 30.19
C ALA A 113 26.24 25.70 31.66
N SER A 114 25.32 25.25 32.50
CA SER A 114 25.68 24.90 33.87
C SER A 114 26.72 23.75 33.89
N PRO A 115 27.57 23.65 34.93
CA PRO A 115 28.48 22.50 35.07
C PRO A 115 27.77 21.15 35.05
N LYS A 116 26.50 21.11 35.50
CA LYS A 116 25.65 19.92 35.42
C LYS A 116 25.30 19.57 33.98
N ALA A 117 24.97 20.56 33.15
CA ALA A 117 24.68 20.37 31.73
C ALA A 117 25.93 19.92 30.97
N GLU A 118 27.09 20.53 31.22
CA GLU A 118 28.36 20.10 30.61
C GLU A 118 28.68 18.63 30.91
N LYS A 119 28.47 18.22 32.17
CA LYS A 119 28.64 16.81 32.57
C LYS A 119 27.63 15.89 31.88
N ALA A 120 26.38 16.33 31.73
CA ALA A 120 25.35 15.55 31.05
C ALA A 120 25.70 15.35 29.56
N TRP A 121 26.12 16.40 28.86
CA TRP A 121 26.58 16.34 27.47
C TRP A 121 27.82 15.46 27.29
N THR A 122 28.82 15.60 28.17
CA THR A 122 30.03 14.76 28.13
C THR A 122 29.67 13.29 28.30
N LYS A 123 28.77 12.97 29.25
CA LYS A 123 28.31 11.61 29.48
C LYS A 123 27.49 11.05 28.31
N LEU A 124 26.66 11.88 27.67
CA LEU A 124 25.82 11.45 26.54
C LEU A 124 26.65 11.01 25.33
N MET A 125 27.81 11.62 25.13
CA MET A 125 28.70 11.34 24.00
C MET A 125 29.85 10.38 24.35
N ASP A 126 29.81 9.70 25.50
CA ASP A 126 30.85 8.77 25.94
C ASP A 126 30.41 7.30 25.73
N PRO A 127 31.14 6.48 24.94
CA PRO A 127 32.32 6.81 24.15
C PRO A 127 31.98 7.43 22.78
N TYR A 128 32.72 8.48 22.39
CA TYR A 128 32.53 9.15 21.09
C TYR A 128 33.04 8.30 19.92
N LEU A 129 34.12 7.55 20.17
CA LEU A 129 34.73 6.63 19.21
C LEU A 129 34.50 5.20 19.67
N VAL A 130 34.13 4.36 18.73
CA VAL A 130 33.91 2.92 18.94
C VAL A 130 34.84 2.10 18.07
N LYS A 131 35.09 0.88 18.53
CA LYS A 131 35.95 -0.10 17.86
C LYS A 131 35.07 -1.16 17.19
N ILE A 132 35.31 -1.41 15.91
CA ILE A 132 34.61 -2.45 15.13
C ILE A 132 35.62 -3.42 14.52
N SER A 133 35.19 -4.64 14.24
CA SER A 133 36.01 -5.64 13.56
C SER A 133 36.24 -5.29 12.08
N GLY A 134 37.28 -5.85 11.47
CA GLY A 134 37.50 -5.71 10.02
C GLY A 134 36.33 -6.18 9.16
N LYS A 135 35.60 -7.22 9.60
CA LYS A 135 34.40 -7.71 8.91
C LYS A 135 33.27 -6.68 8.91
N GLU A 136 33.03 -6.02 10.04
CA GLU A 136 32.04 -4.95 10.16
C GLU A 136 32.46 -3.71 9.37
N ALA A 137 33.75 -3.35 9.43
CA ALA A 137 34.31 -2.23 8.69
C ALA A 137 34.16 -2.40 7.16
N ALA A 138 34.31 -3.63 6.66
CA ALA A 138 34.15 -3.94 5.24
C ALA A 138 32.71 -3.75 4.72
N GLY A 139 31.70 -3.73 5.60
CA GLY A 139 30.31 -3.47 5.23
C GLY A 139 29.96 -1.98 5.16
N LEU A 140 30.82 -1.09 5.68
CA LEU A 140 30.56 0.35 5.68
C LEU A 140 30.59 0.91 4.25
N SER A 141 29.76 1.91 3.99
CA SER A 141 29.70 2.59 2.68
C SER A 141 30.96 3.42 2.38
N ARG A 142 31.70 3.81 3.42
CA ARG A 142 32.97 4.50 3.31
C ARG A 142 34.01 3.80 4.19
N PRO A 143 35.26 3.71 3.74
CA PRO A 143 36.33 3.13 4.53
C PRO A 143 36.56 3.95 5.80
N THR A 144 36.96 3.26 6.85
CA THR A 144 37.40 3.89 8.10
C THR A 144 38.83 3.49 8.45
N SER A 145 39.39 4.12 9.47
CA SER A 145 40.80 3.93 9.85
C SER A 145 41.01 2.67 10.67
N GLN A 146 42.03 1.90 10.30
CA GLN A 146 42.51 0.76 11.07
C GLN A 146 43.27 1.23 12.31
N ILE A 147 43.14 0.52 13.43
CA ILE A 147 43.84 0.86 14.67
C ILE A 147 45.29 0.36 14.56
N SER A 148 46.27 1.28 14.61
CA SER A 148 47.68 0.93 14.36
C SER A 148 48.26 -0.10 15.33
N LYS A 149 47.79 -0.10 16.59
CA LYS A 149 48.22 -1.07 17.61
C LYS A 149 47.39 -2.35 17.63
N ASP A 150 46.33 -2.42 16.83
CA ASP A 150 45.40 -3.55 16.80
C ASP A 150 44.78 -3.69 15.39
N PRO A 151 45.54 -4.28 14.44
CA PRO A 151 45.20 -4.26 13.03
C PRO A 151 43.91 -5.03 12.68
N ASP A 152 43.43 -5.92 13.54
CA ASP A 152 42.17 -6.63 13.27
C ASP A 152 40.93 -5.74 13.47
N TYR A 153 41.14 -4.52 13.98
CA TYR A 153 40.08 -3.60 14.33
C TYR A 153 40.26 -2.21 13.74
N TYR A 154 39.12 -1.56 13.66
CA TYR A 154 38.93 -0.28 13.01
C TYR A 154 38.20 0.66 13.97
N ILE A 155 38.51 1.95 13.87
CA ILE A 155 37.88 2.98 14.68
C ILE A 155 36.79 3.69 13.86
N THR A 156 35.65 3.98 14.46
CA THR A 156 34.56 4.73 13.84
C THR A 156 33.76 5.48 14.91
N SER A 157 32.78 6.29 14.52
CA SER A 157 31.78 6.88 15.42
C SER A 157 30.36 6.62 14.89
N LEU A 158 29.35 6.79 15.75
CA LEU A 158 27.96 6.88 15.31
C LEU A 158 27.69 8.29 14.77
N ASP A 159 26.92 8.41 13.70
CA ASP A 159 26.61 9.70 13.08
C ASP A 159 25.89 10.66 14.04
N VAL A 160 25.05 10.11 14.93
CA VAL A 160 24.38 10.89 15.99
C VAL A 160 25.37 11.67 16.86
N TYR A 161 26.60 11.15 17.08
CA TYR A 161 27.60 11.86 17.86
C TYR A 161 28.17 13.08 17.13
N HIS A 162 28.27 13.06 15.80
CA HIS A 162 28.62 14.27 15.03
C HIS A 162 27.53 15.34 15.13
N GLN A 163 26.27 14.92 15.02
CA GLN A 163 25.13 15.83 15.17
C GLN A 163 25.09 16.46 16.57
N LEU A 164 25.29 15.63 17.61
CA LEU A 164 25.34 16.09 19.00
C LEU A 164 26.55 16.98 19.28
N HIS A 165 27.72 16.70 18.70
CA HIS A 165 28.90 17.56 18.84
C HIS A 165 28.64 18.97 18.31
N CYS A 166 28.13 19.11 17.08
CA CYS A 166 27.82 20.41 16.51
C CYS A 166 26.71 21.13 17.31
N LEU A 167 25.67 20.41 17.75
CA LEU A 167 24.62 20.99 18.57
C LEU A 167 25.16 21.49 19.92
N ASN A 168 26.07 20.73 20.54
CA ASN A 168 26.73 21.10 21.78
C ASN A 168 27.61 22.35 21.61
N ASP A 169 28.29 22.48 20.48
CA ASP A 169 29.08 23.67 20.17
C ASP A 169 28.18 24.90 19.99
N ILE A 170 27.05 24.76 19.29
CA ILE A 170 26.05 25.84 19.14
C ILE A 170 25.51 26.28 20.51
N ARG A 171 25.11 25.32 21.35
CA ARG A 171 24.64 25.59 22.72
C ARG A 171 25.65 26.41 23.51
N LYS A 172 26.94 26.14 23.35
CA LYS A 172 28.01 26.86 24.07
C LYS A 172 28.24 28.25 23.51
N MET A 173 28.05 28.47 22.21
CA MET A 173 28.19 29.79 21.58
C MET A 173 27.11 30.77 22.08
N GLU A 174 25.89 30.31 22.31
CA GLU A 174 24.79 31.16 22.79
C GLU A 174 25.07 31.74 24.19
N VAL A 175 25.78 31.01 25.05
CA VAL A 175 26.05 31.43 26.44
C VAL A 175 27.18 32.45 26.56
N VAL A 176 28.08 32.55 25.59
CA VAL A 176 29.24 33.46 25.68
C VAL A 176 28.84 34.94 25.52
N ASN A 177 27.60 35.23 25.10
CA ASN A 177 27.14 36.59 24.83
C ASN A 177 26.33 37.24 25.97
N ASP A 178 26.22 36.60 27.14
CA ASP A 178 25.70 37.18 28.40
C ASP A 178 26.83 37.41 29.41
#